data_AF-A0A200HQW2-F1
#
_entry.id   AF-A0A200HQW2-F1
#
_cell.length_a   1.000
_cell.length_b   1.000
_cell.length_c   1.000
_cell.angle_alpha   90.00
_cell.angle_beta   90.00
_cell.angle_gamma   90.00
#
_symmetry.space_group_name_H-M   'P 1'
#
loop_
_entity.id
_entity.type
_entity.pdbx_description
1 polymer ?
#
loop_
_entity_poly.entity_id
_entity_poly.type
_entity_poly.pdbx_seq_one_letter_code
_entity_poly.pdbx_strand_id
1 'polypeptide(L)'
;MACEFVERLGEIFHLDHSFEELNHEQRKMMRLHKIKPLLDRWYQDLEVYRTKKANSKFEKAVNYAFNQREAVYRIFEDGALELTNNRAERAVKEIVTGRKNWLFSKNGKGARANAIYQSLIMTAEVSGLSPWKYLEWLLSEIKELEAPTAEDFARYLPWSEEAQEKCKIGSICTEKYQHYFKKEA
;
A
#
# COMPACT_ATOMS: atom_id res chain seq x y z
N MET A 1 -19.09 2.73 -25.85
CA MET A 1 -17.79 2.09 -26.11
C MET A 1 -16.85 2.21 -24.91
N ALA A 2 -16.17 3.33 -24.64
CA ALA A 2 -15.28 3.41 -23.46
C ALA A 2 -16.01 3.17 -22.12
N CYS A 3 -17.26 3.66 -21.97
CA CYS A 3 -18.09 3.45 -20.78
C CYS A 3 -18.33 1.97 -20.48
N GLU A 4 -18.68 1.18 -21.50
CA GLU A 4 -18.94 -0.26 -21.38
C GLU A 4 -17.74 -1.05 -20.86
N PHE A 5 -16.52 -0.72 -21.33
CA PHE A 5 -15.30 -1.34 -20.82
C PHE A 5 -15.03 -0.99 -19.36
N VAL A 6 -15.36 0.24 -18.95
CA VAL A 6 -15.22 0.68 -17.56
C VAL A 6 -16.26 -0.01 -16.67
N GLU A 7 -17.50 -0.12 -17.13
CA GLU A 7 -18.58 -0.83 -16.41
C GLU A 7 -18.22 -2.29 -16.17
N ARG A 8 -17.81 -3.02 -17.22
CA ARG A 8 -17.36 -4.41 -17.11
C ARG A 8 -16.15 -4.58 -16.19
N LEU A 9 -15.21 -3.62 -16.23
CA LEU A 9 -14.08 -3.64 -15.30
C LEU A 9 -14.57 -3.40 -13.86
N GLY A 10 -15.54 -2.51 -13.65
CA GLY A 10 -16.19 -2.29 -12.36
C GLY A 10 -16.84 -3.55 -11.79
N GLU A 11 -17.53 -4.34 -12.62
CA GLU A 11 -18.10 -5.63 -12.21
C GLU A 11 -17.02 -6.61 -11.71
N ILE A 12 -15.87 -6.63 -12.38
CA ILE A 12 -14.72 -7.45 -11.97
C ILE A 12 -14.20 -7.00 -10.59
N PHE A 13 -14.06 -5.70 -10.37
CA PHE A 13 -13.66 -5.16 -9.06
C PHE A 13 -14.67 -5.50 -7.96
N HIS A 14 -15.97 -5.37 -8.24
CA HIS A 14 -17.02 -5.75 -7.29
C HIS A 14 -16.98 -7.24 -6.93
N LEU A 15 -16.75 -8.10 -7.92
CA LEU A 15 -16.60 -9.52 -7.68
C LEU A 15 -15.33 -9.84 -6.88
N ASP A 16 -14.19 -9.21 -7.16
CA ASP A 16 -12.95 -9.42 -6.40
C ASP A 16 -13.10 -9.02 -4.92
N HIS A 17 -13.79 -7.91 -4.66
CA HIS A 17 -14.07 -7.42 -3.30
C HIS A 17 -14.96 -8.38 -2.50
N SER A 18 -15.84 -9.15 -3.16
CA SER A 18 -16.62 -10.19 -2.47
C SER A 18 -15.77 -11.33 -1.88
N PHE A 19 -14.47 -11.36 -2.16
CA PHE A 19 -13.51 -12.34 -1.65
C PHE A 19 -12.66 -11.84 -0.47
N GLU A 20 -12.94 -10.66 0.08
CA GLU A 20 -12.09 -10.02 1.09
C GLU A 20 -11.97 -10.82 2.40
N GLU A 21 -13.05 -11.50 2.81
CA GLU A 21 -13.06 -12.34 4.01
C GLU A 21 -12.42 -13.73 3.81
N LEU A 22 -11.98 -14.05 2.58
CA LEU A 22 -11.30 -15.31 2.29
C LEU A 22 -9.83 -15.23 2.67
N ASN A 23 -9.26 -16.36 3.11
CA ASN A 23 -7.81 -16.43 3.27
C ASN A 23 -7.09 -16.34 1.90
N HIS A 24 -5.79 -16.06 1.91
CA HIS A 24 -5.02 -15.82 0.69
C HIS A 24 -5.12 -16.98 -0.33
N GLU A 25 -5.06 -18.25 0.10
CA GLU A 25 -5.15 -19.40 -0.80
C GLU A 25 -6.55 -19.52 -1.43
N GLN A 26 -7.60 -19.35 -0.62
CA GLN A 26 -8.98 -19.35 -1.12
C GLN A 26 -9.24 -18.19 -2.09
N ARG A 27 -8.77 -16.98 -1.74
CA ARG A 27 -8.90 -15.78 -2.59
C ARG A 27 -8.20 -15.98 -3.93
N LYS A 28 -6.99 -16.55 -3.94
CA LYS A 28 -6.26 -16.93 -5.16
C LYS A 28 -7.05 -17.92 -6.02
N MET A 29 -7.57 -19.00 -5.43
CA MET A 29 -8.37 -19.99 -6.16
C MET A 29 -9.64 -19.36 -6.76
N MET A 30 -10.35 -18.53 -5.99
CA MET A 30 -11.53 -17.82 -6.47
C MET A 30 -11.19 -16.87 -7.62
N ARG A 31 -10.08 -16.14 -7.54
CA ARG A 31 -9.60 -15.29 -8.63
C ARG A 31 -9.27 -16.08 -9.89
N LEU A 32 -8.57 -17.20 -9.77
CA LEU A 32 -8.25 -18.07 -10.92
C LEU A 32 -9.51 -18.59 -11.62
N HIS A 33 -10.54 -18.98 -10.87
CA HIS A 33 -11.76 -19.56 -11.42
C HIS A 33 -12.81 -18.52 -11.87
N LYS A 34 -12.88 -17.35 -11.22
CA LYS A 34 -13.95 -16.37 -11.43
C LYS A 34 -13.46 -15.09 -12.09
N ILE A 35 -12.30 -14.55 -11.68
CA ILE A 35 -11.79 -13.26 -12.14
C ILE A 35 -10.98 -13.40 -13.42
N LYS A 36 -10.05 -14.38 -13.48
CA LYS A 36 -9.16 -14.57 -14.62
C LYS A 36 -9.91 -14.72 -15.95
N PRO A 37 -10.99 -15.52 -16.07
CA PRO A 37 -11.73 -15.62 -17.33
C PRO A 37 -12.39 -14.31 -17.77
N LEU A 38 -12.85 -13.49 -16.80
CA LEU A 38 -13.45 -12.18 -17.08
C LEU A 38 -12.39 -11.18 -17.54
N LEU A 39 -11.24 -11.14 -16.86
CA LEU A 39 -10.10 -10.30 -17.24
C LEU A 39 -9.56 -10.68 -18.62
N ASP A 40 -9.40 -11.97 -18.89
CA ASP A 40 -8.92 -12.47 -20.18
C ASP A 40 -9.87 -12.03 -21.32
N ARG A 41 -11.19 -12.16 -21.12
CA ARG A 41 -12.18 -11.69 -22.08
C ARG A 41 -12.14 -10.17 -22.24
N TRP A 42 -12.02 -9.42 -21.15
CA TRP A 42 -11.93 -7.96 -21.19
C TRP A 42 -10.71 -7.49 -21.98
N TYR A 43 -9.54 -8.11 -21.77
CA TYR A 43 -8.33 -7.83 -22.57
C TYR A 43 -8.50 -8.25 -24.04
N GLN A 44 -9.10 -9.41 -24.31
CA GLN A 44 -9.35 -9.88 -25.67
C GLN A 44 -10.22 -8.89 -26.46
N ASP A 45 -11.29 -8.39 -25.84
CA ASP A 45 -12.20 -7.43 -26.47
C ASP A 45 -11.53 -6.06 -26.70
N LEU A 46 -10.51 -5.71 -25.91
CA LEU A 46 -9.73 -4.48 -26.06
C LEU A 46 -8.65 -4.56 -27.15
N GLU A 47 -8.25 -5.75 -27.60
CA GLU A 47 -7.12 -5.93 -28.53
C GLU A 47 -7.34 -5.18 -29.85
N VAL A 48 -8.59 -5.09 -30.32
CA VAL A 48 -8.94 -4.38 -31.57
C VAL A 48 -8.66 -2.87 -31.51
N TYR A 49 -8.55 -2.29 -30.30
CA TYR A 49 -8.25 -0.87 -30.08
C TYR A 49 -6.77 -0.60 -29.79
N ARG A 50 -5.95 -1.66 -29.71
CA ARG A 50 -4.52 -1.54 -29.46
C ARG A 50 -3.81 -1.07 -30.73
N THR A 51 -3.03 0.00 -30.61
CA THR A 51 -2.35 0.62 -31.76
C THR A 51 -0.93 1.05 -31.40
N LYS A 52 0.00 0.96 -32.37
CA LYS A 52 1.37 1.45 -32.18
C LYS A 52 1.44 2.98 -32.00
N LYS A 53 0.51 3.72 -32.61
CA LYS A 53 0.46 5.18 -32.54
C LYS A 53 -0.92 5.61 -32.06
N ALA A 54 -1.07 5.71 -30.74
CA ALA A 54 -2.31 6.14 -30.10
C ALA A 54 -2.54 7.64 -30.30
N ASN A 55 -3.64 7.99 -30.97
CA ASN A 55 -4.02 9.36 -31.27
C ASN A 55 -5.11 9.87 -30.31
N SER A 56 -5.98 8.98 -29.81
CA SER A 56 -7.04 9.32 -28.86
C SER A 56 -6.66 9.03 -27.40
N LYS A 57 -7.39 9.64 -26.45
CA LYS A 57 -7.25 9.31 -25.01
C LYS A 57 -7.61 7.86 -24.71
N PHE A 58 -8.59 7.31 -25.42
CA PHE A 58 -9.03 5.93 -25.26
C PHE A 58 -7.93 4.94 -25.70
N GLU A 59 -7.38 5.10 -26.90
CA GLU A 59 -6.27 4.26 -27.39
C GLU A 59 -5.04 4.31 -26.47
N LYS A 60 -4.75 5.49 -25.90
CA LYS A 60 -3.67 5.63 -24.89
C LYS A 60 -3.97 4.81 -23.63
N ALA A 61 -5.21 4.83 -23.14
CA ALA A 61 -5.63 4.05 -21.99
C ALA A 61 -5.60 2.54 -22.28
N VAL A 62 -6.03 2.11 -23.47
CA VAL A 62 -5.94 0.70 -23.92
C VAL A 62 -4.48 0.24 -23.91
N ASN A 63 -3.59 0.97 -24.59
CA ASN A 63 -2.17 0.65 -24.61
C ASN A 63 -1.57 0.60 -23.20
N TYR A 64 -1.96 1.53 -22.32
CA TYR A 64 -1.54 1.52 -20.93
C TYR A 64 -2.00 0.26 -20.20
N ALA A 65 -3.28 -0.13 -20.33
CA ALA A 65 -3.82 -1.34 -19.71
C ALA A 65 -3.07 -2.61 -20.15
N PHE A 66 -2.70 -2.71 -21.43
CA PHE A 66 -1.89 -3.82 -21.95
C PHE A 66 -0.47 -3.83 -21.38
N ASN A 67 0.16 -2.66 -21.24
CA ASN A 67 1.50 -2.55 -20.64
C ASN A 67 1.50 -2.96 -19.15
N GLN A 68 0.37 -2.82 -18.45
CA GLN A 68 0.22 -3.23 -17.05
C GLN A 68 -0.25 -4.67 -16.87
N ARG A 69 -0.58 -5.40 -17.96
CA ARG A 69 -1.22 -6.71 -17.88
C ARG A 69 -0.43 -7.71 -17.04
N GLU A 70 0.89 -7.76 -17.21
CA GLU A 70 1.75 -8.67 -16.43
C GLU A 70 1.65 -8.38 -14.93
N ALA A 71 1.73 -7.10 -14.54
CA ALA A 71 1.62 -6.69 -13.15
C ALA A 71 0.26 -7.02 -12.54
N VAL A 72 -0.83 -6.79 -13.29
CA VAL A 72 -2.19 -7.12 -12.85
C VAL A 72 -2.36 -8.63 -12.69
N TYR A 73 -1.76 -9.46 -13.56
CA TYR A 73 -1.94 -10.92 -13.53
C TYR A 73 -1.23 -11.59 -12.35
N ARG A 74 -0.31 -10.90 -11.66
CA ARG A 74 0.35 -11.42 -10.45
C ARG A 74 -0.62 -11.72 -9.31
N ILE A 75 -1.81 -11.10 -9.30
CA ILE A 75 -2.85 -11.42 -8.30
C ILE A 75 -3.36 -12.87 -8.38
N PHE A 76 -3.08 -13.56 -9.49
CA PHE A 76 -3.39 -14.98 -9.68
C PHE A 76 -2.28 -15.89 -9.16
N GLU A 77 -1.10 -15.35 -8.87
CA GLU A 77 0.05 -16.07 -8.32
C GLU A 77 0.02 -16.06 -6.79
N ASP A 78 -0.38 -14.93 -6.20
CA ASP A 78 -0.45 -14.70 -4.75
C ASP A 78 -1.75 -13.98 -4.34
N GLY A 79 -2.51 -14.60 -3.45
CA GLY A 79 -3.77 -14.06 -2.93
C GLY A 79 -3.63 -12.91 -1.92
N ALA A 80 -2.41 -12.64 -1.42
CA ALA A 80 -2.12 -11.48 -0.59
C ALA A 80 -2.03 -10.17 -1.40
N LEU A 81 -1.91 -10.26 -2.72
CA LEU A 81 -1.86 -9.10 -3.60
C LEU A 81 -3.24 -8.50 -3.80
N GLU A 82 -3.32 -7.17 -3.79
CA GLU A 82 -4.55 -6.44 -4.10
C GLU A 82 -4.67 -6.16 -5.60
N LEU A 83 -5.88 -6.26 -6.15
CA LEU A 83 -6.16 -5.85 -7.53
C LEU A 83 -6.04 -4.33 -7.70
N THR A 84 -6.26 -3.56 -6.63
CA THR A 84 -6.08 -2.11 -6.61
C THR A 84 -4.73 -1.72 -6.01
N ASN A 85 -4.15 -0.62 -6.49
CA ASN A 85 -3.03 0.05 -5.83
C ASN A 85 -3.50 1.05 -4.75
N ASN A 86 -4.80 1.12 -4.43
CA ASN A 86 -5.39 2.14 -3.57
C ASN A 86 -4.72 2.21 -2.20
N ARG A 87 -4.36 1.06 -1.62
CA ARG A 87 -3.66 1.00 -0.33
C ARG A 87 -2.28 1.67 -0.41
N ALA A 88 -1.53 1.40 -1.47
CA ALA A 88 -0.23 2.01 -1.70
C ALA A 88 -0.34 3.52 -1.98
N GLU A 89 -1.31 3.92 -2.80
CA GLU A 89 -1.56 5.35 -3.08
C GLU A 89 -1.95 6.11 -1.81
N ARG A 90 -2.82 5.52 -0.96
CA ARG A 90 -3.20 6.10 0.34
C ARG A 90 -1.98 6.28 1.25
N ALA A 91 -1.09 5.28 1.34
CA ALA A 91 0.12 5.38 2.15
C ALA A 91 1.06 6.50 1.66
N VAL A 92 1.20 6.67 0.34
CA VAL A 92 2.07 7.72 -0.24
C VAL A 92 1.42 9.11 -0.16
N LYS A 93 0.08 9.19 -0.16
CA LYS A 93 -0.68 10.46 -0.17
C LYS A 93 -0.32 11.37 1.00
N GLU A 94 -0.08 10.81 2.18
CA GLU A 94 0.30 11.58 3.35
C GLU A 94 1.66 12.27 3.14
N ILE A 95 2.64 11.56 2.61
CA ILE A 95 3.97 12.10 2.27
C ILE A 95 3.86 13.21 1.23
N VAL A 96 3.05 12.97 0.19
CA VAL A 96 2.85 13.92 -0.91
C VAL A 96 2.16 15.21 -0.44
N THR A 97 1.22 15.09 0.49
CA THR A 97 0.52 16.23 1.10
C THR A 97 1.44 16.96 2.09
N GLY A 98 2.11 16.20 2.96
CA GLY A 98 2.92 16.68 4.05
C GLY A 98 4.16 17.46 3.61
N ARG A 99 4.79 17.11 2.48
CA ARG A 99 5.99 17.81 1.98
C ARG A 99 5.82 19.32 1.74
N LYS A 100 4.59 19.81 1.55
CA LYS A 100 4.30 21.25 1.44
C LYS A 100 4.35 21.96 2.80
N ASN A 101 4.09 21.22 3.88
CA ASN A 101 3.97 21.70 5.25
C ASN A 101 5.19 21.35 6.12
N TRP A 102 6.00 20.37 5.72
CA TRP A 102 7.20 19.96 6.45
C TRP A 102 8.39 20.82 6.10
N LEU A 103 9.03 21.39 7.12
CA LEU A 103 10.27 22.14 6.99
C LEU A 103 11.36 21.30 6.32
N PHE A 104 12.24 21.94 5.55
CA PHE A 104 13.40 21.32 4.89
C PHE A 104 13.13 20.31 3.76
N SER A 105 11.88 20.11 3.33
CA SER A 105 11.50 19.21 2.21
C SER A 105 11.86 19.70 0.80
N LYS A 106 12.73 20.72 0.68
CA LYS A 106 13.02 21.42 -0.60
C LYS A 106 14.29 20.94 -1.31
N ASN A 107 15.08 20.07 -0.68
CA ASN A 107 16.31 19.53 -1.26
C ASN A 107 16.39 18.00 -1.03
N GLY A 108 17.28 17.33 -1.76
CA GLY A 108 17.40 15.86 -1.71
C GLY A 108 17.79 15.32 -0.32
N LYS A 109 18.53 16.09 0.49
CA LYS A 109 18.88 15.70 1.86
C LYS A 109 17.66 15.69 2.77
N GLY A 110 16.82 16.73 2.70
CA GLY A 110 15.58 16.80 3.45
C GLY A 110 14.54 15.77 2.98
N ALA A 111 14.46 15.50 1.68
CA ALA A 111 13.63 14.43 1.15
C ALA A 111 14.04 13.05 1.71
N ARG A 112 15.35 12.78 1.80
CA ARG A 112 15.88 11.55 2.40
C ARG A 112 15.55 11.47 3.90
N ALA A 113 15.76 12.53 4.66
CA ALA A 113 15.44 12.57 6.08
C ALA A 113 13.95 12.30 6.32
N ASN A 114 13.06 12.94 5.55
CA ASN A 114 11.62 12.71 5.64
C ASN A 114 11.24 11.26 5.33
N ALA A 115 11.85 10.66 4.30
CA ALA A 115 11.60 9.26 3.96
C ALA A 115 12.01 8.31 5.10
N ILE A 116 13.13 8.58 5.78
CA ILE A 116 13.58 7.80 6.94
C ILE A 116 12.56 7.92 8.09
N TYR A 117 12.19 9.14 8.48
CA TYR A 117 11.22 9.35 9.56
C TYR A 117 9.87 8.71 9.25
N GLN A 118 9.38 8.86 8.02
CA GLN A 118 8.10 8.27 7.63
C GLN A 118 8.15 6.74 7.57
N SER A 119 9.29 6.16 7.20
CA SER A 119 9.46 4.72 7.27
C SER A 119 9.35 4.22 8.72
N LEU A 120 9.97 4.91 9.68
CA LEU A 120 9.89 4.56 11.10
C LEU A 120 8.46 4.71 11.65
N ILE A 121 7.81 5.84 11.37
CA ILE A 121 6.43 6.13 11.82
C ILE A 121 5.47 5.07 11.27
N MET A 122 5.45 4.89 9.94
CA MET A 122 4.52 3.96 9.29
C MET A 122 4.75 2.51 9.72
N THR A 123 6.01 2.10 9.92
CA THR A 123 6.32 0.74 10.42
C THR A 123 5.84 0.55 11.85
N ALA A 124 6.00 1.56 12.71
CA ALA A 124 5.48 1.54 14.08
C ALA A 124 3.96 1.45 14.10
N GLU A 125 3.25 2.22 13.26
CA GLU A 125 1.79 2.19 13.15
C GLU A 125 1.28 0.82 12.70
N VAL A 126 1.85 0.26 11.63
CA VAL A 126 1.48 -1.06 11.12
C VAL A 126 1.79 -2.17 12.13
N SER A 127 2.76 -1.95 13.02
CA SER A 127 3.10 -2.87 14.13
C SER A 127 2.25 -2.65 15.39
N GLY A 128 1.25 -1.76 15.36
CA GLY A 128 0.35 -1.49 16.48
C GLY A 128 0.96 -0.64 17.61
N LEU A 129 2.04 0.09 17.32
CA LEU A 129 2.71 0.98 18.27
C LEU A 129 2.23 2.42 18.12
N SER A 130 2.28 3.18 19.21
CA SER A 130 2.16 4.64 19.16
C SER A 130 3.43 5.22 18.56
N PRO A 131 3.37 5.91 17.40
CA PRO A 131 4.58 6.41 16.75
C PRO A 131 5.34 7.41 17.61
N TRP A 132 4.60 8.23 18.38
CA TRP A 132 5.20 9.18 19.30
C TRP A 132 6.03 8.47 20.38
N LYS A 133 5.42 7.53 21.11
CA LYS A 133 6.12 6.76 22.15
C LYS A 133 7.30 6.00 21.58
N TYR A 134 7.12 5.40 20.41
CA TYR A 134 8.16 4.64 19.73
C TYR A 134 9.36 5.51 19.36
N LEU A 135 9.15 6.68 18.75
CA LEU A 135 10.23 7.59 18.40
C LEU A 135 10.92 8.18 19.64
N GLU A 136 10.15 8.55 20.66
CA GLU A 136 10.69 9.07 21.92
C GLU A 136 11.60 8.03 22.59
N TRP A 137 11.12 6.78 22.72
CA TRP A 137 11.89 5.68 23.28
C TRP A 137 13.11 5.31 22.43
N LEU A 138 12.93 5.14 21.12
CA LEU A 138 14.03 4.82 20.19
C LEU A 138 15.16 5.85 20.30
N LEU A 139 14.82 7.14 20.23
CA LEU A 139 15.79 8.22 20.27
C LEU A 139 16.41 8.41 21.67
N SER A 140 15.69 8.07 22.74
CA SER A 140 16.23 8.15 24.10
C SER A 140 17.23 7.04 24.41
N GLU A 141 17.07 5.86 23.83
CA GLU A 141 17.92 4.70 24.12
C GLU A 141 19.10 4.59 23.14
N ILE A 142 18.88 4.90 21.85
CA ILE A 142 19.93 4.78 20.82
C ILE A 142 21.14 5.67 21.13
N LYS A 143 20.93 6.78 21.85
CA LYS A 143 21.99 7.71 22.24
C LYS A 143 22.99 7.09 23.23
N GLU A 144 22.58 6.04 23.95
CA GLU A 144 23.41 5.33 24.92
C GLU A 144 24.26 4.22 24.26
N LEU A 145 24.04 3.93 22.97
CA LEU A 145 24.80 2.93 22.23
C LEU A 145 26.09 3.54 21.67
N GLU A 146 27.23 3.03 22.11
CA GLU A 146 28.53 3.34 21.50
C GLU A 146 28.80 2.42 20.32
N ALA A 147 28.91 2.98 19.11
CA ALA A 147 29.19 2.26 17.86
C ALA A 147 28.28 1.04 17.59
N PRO A 148 26.94 1.24 17.51
CA PRO A 148 25.98 0.14 17.38
C PRO A 148 26.14 -0.66 16.09
N THR A 149 25.93 -1.97 16.21
CA THR A 149 25.85 -2.92 15.11
C THR A 149 24.40 -3.10 14.63
N ALA A 150 24.21 -3.84 13.53
CA ALA A 150 22.87 -4.18 13.05
C ALA A 150 22.10 -5.04 14.06
N GLU A 151 22.79 -5.94 14.76
CA GLU A 151 22.23 -6.78 15.82
C GLU A 151 21.73 -5.94 17.01
N ASP A 152 22.45 -4.86 17.35
CA ASP A 152 22.03 -3.96 18.42
C ASP A 152 20.69 -3.27 18.12
N PHE A 153 20.40 -3.02 16.85
CA PHE A 153 19.13 -2.42 16.42
C PHE A 153 17.94 -3.37 16.48
N ALA A 154 18.16 -4.69 16.51
CA ALA A 154 17.07 -5.67 16.49
C ALA A 154 16.07 -5.46 17.63
N ARG A 155 16.57 -5.10 18.82
CA ARG A 155 15.75 -4.82 20.02
C ARG A 155 14.87 -3.58 19.89
N TYR A 156 15.20 -2.67 18.97
CA TYR A 156 14.45 -1.43 18.74
C TYR A 156 13.52 -1.52 17.54
N LEU A 157 13.48 -2.64 16.83
CA LEU A 157 12.56 -2.81 15.72
C LEU A 157 11.12 -2.87 16.22
N PRO A 158 10.13 -2.36 15.46
CA PRO A 158 8.74 -2.27 15.95
C PRO A 158 8.07 -3.58 16.36
N TRP A 159 8.61 -4.72 15.93
CA TRP A 159 8.13 -6.06 16.28
C TRP A 159 8.90 -6.72 17.44
N SER A 160 9.87 -6.04 18.06
CA SER A 160 10.56 -6.57 19.24
C SER A 160 9.64 -6.60 20.45
N GLU A 161 9.91 -7.51 21.39
CA GLU A 161 9.15 -7.59 22.64
C GLU A 161 9.21 -6.29 23.43
N GLU A 162 10.39 -5.64 23.50
CA GLU A 162 10.57 -4.39 24.24
C GLU A 162 9.81 -3.22 23.61
N ALA A 163 9.79 -3.12 22.29
CA ALA A 163 9.03 -2.10 21.59
C ALA A 163 7.52 -2.29 21.83
N GLN A 164 7.05 -3.54 21.81
CA GLN A 164 5.66 -3.90 22.07
C GLN A 164 5.26 -3.66 23.53
N GLU A 165 6.13 -3.91 24.50
CA GLU A 165 5.86 -3.62 25.89
C GLU A 165 5.76 -2.11 26.16
N LYS A 166 6.72 -1.34 25.64
CA LYS A 166 6.86 0.10 25.97
C LYS A 166 5.95 1.01 25.15
N CYS A 167 5.72 0.67 23.88
CA CYS A 167 5.19 1.62 22.89
C CYS A 167 3.80 1.26 22.37
N LYS A 168 3.22 0.12 22.74
CA LYS A 168 1.91 -0.31 22.24
C LYS A 168 0.82 0.70 22.54
N ILE A 169 -0.11 0.84 21.59
CA ILE A 169 -1.25 1.74 21.73
C ILE A 169 -2.14 1.21 22.86
N GLY A 170 -2.14 1.90 24.01
CA GLY A 170 -3.11 1.65 25.08
C GLY A 170 -4.53 2.04 24.64
N SER A 171 -5.54 1.55 25.34
CA SER A 171 -6.98 1.78 25.05
C SER A 171 -7.37 3.26 24.91
N ILE A 172 -6.63 4.17 25.58
CA ILE A 172 -6.96 5.59 25.73
C ILE A 172 -6.60 6.43 24.49
N CYS A 173 -5.64 6.02 23.66
CA CYS A 173 -5.20 6.84 22.51
C CYS A 173 -6.03 6.61 21.24
N THR A 174 -6.99 5.68 21.29
CA THR A 174 -7.75 5.32 20.10
C THR A 174 -8.71 6.43 19.68
N GLU A 175 -9.44 7.13 20.56
CA GLU A 175 -10.49 8.06 20.10
C GLU A 175 -9.99 9.24 19.24
N LYS A 176 -8.87 9.87 19.61
CA LYS A 176 -8.37 11.07 18.89
C LYS A 176 -7.74 10.73 17.54
N TYR A 177 -7.16 9.54 17.41
CA TYR A 177 -6.52 9.06 16.17
C TYR A 177 -7.33 7.97 15.46
N GLN A 178 -8.48 7.57 16.00
CA GLN A 178 -9.37 6.55 15.43
C GLN A 178 -9.81 6.95 14.02
N HIS A 179 -9.91 8.23 13.69
CA HIS A 179 -10.24 8.68 12.34
C HIS A 179 -9.10 8.46 11.30
N TYR A 180 -7.85 8.26 11.76
CA TYR A 180 -6.76 7.77 10.92
C TYR A 180 -6.81 6.24 10.75
N PHE A 181 -7.36 5.49 11.72
CA PHE A 181 -7.42 4.03 11.73
C PHE A 181 -8.79 3.42 11.33
N LYS A 182 -9.88 4.19 11.36
CA LYS A 182 -11.23 3.85 10.90
C LYS A 182 -11.49 4.56 9.58
N LYS A 183 -10.97 4.00 8.50
CA LYS A 183 -11.61 4.10 7.19
C LYS A 183 -11.69 2.69 6.62
N GLU A 184 -12.74 2.03 7.11
CA GLU A 184 -13.56 0.95 6.55
C GLU A 184 -12.83 -0.10 5.69
N ALA A 185 -12.97 -1.36 6.15
CA ALA A 185 -12.99 -2.55 5.31
C ALA A 185 -13.85 -2.30 4.05
#